data_AF-A0A537FN63-F1
#
_entry.id   AF-A0A537FN63-F1
#
_cell.length_a   1.000
_cell.length_b   1.000
_cell.length_c   1.000
_cell.angle_alpha   90.00
_cell.angle_beta   90.00
_cell.angle_gamma   90.00
#
_symmetry.space_group_name_H-M   'P 1'
#
loop_
_entity.id
_entity.type
_entity.pdbx_description
1 polymer ?
#
loop_
_entity_poly.entity_id
_entity_poly.type
_entity_poly.pdbx_seq_one_letter_code
_entity_poly.pdbx_strand_id
1 'polypeptide(L)'
;MSSQFSPGEFGSIIIAWIVLSFGITYSSFVGLFSGTGGSLDFVLAGFVATATGFIIHEMGHKFVAIRRGYVAHFRLWTWGLLLTLFTAVGTGGSFLFGAPGAVYIAPAAAVGYGYSWSYRSTDEEHENMVISAAGPGINLAFALGFLGLLLVVGLGAGFLS
;
A
#
# COMPACT_ATOMS: atom_id res chain seq x y z
N MET A 1 13.20 23.14 7.23
CA MET A 1 12.79 21.72 7.25
C MET A 1 11.64 21.59 6.26
N SER A 2 11.91 21.18 5.01
CA SER A 2 10.85 20.89 4.04
C SER A 2 10.03 19.73 4.58
N SER A 3 8.70 19.86 4.55
CA SER A 3 7.81 18.79 4.97
C SER A 3 8.13 17.52 4.18
N GLN A 4 8.60 16.47 4.86
CA GLN A 4 8.76 15.14 4.23
C GLN A 4 7.42 14.59 3.73
N PHE A 5 6.30 15.20 4.14
CA PHE A 5 4.96 14.96 3.63
C PHE A 5 4.56 16.15 2.75
N SER A 6 4.87 16.06 1.46
CA SER A 6 4.38 17.07 0.51
C SER A 6 2.86 16.92 0.35
N PRO A 7 2.07 18.00 0.26
CA PRO A 7 0.64 17.90 -0.06
C PRO A 7 0.35 17.07 -1.32
N GLY A 8 1.26 17.10 -2.31
CA GLY A 8 1.16 16.30 -3.52
C GLY A 8 1.37 14.79 -3.30
N GLU A 9 2.06 14.41 -2.22
CA GLU A 9 2.30 13.01 -1.86
C GLU A 9 1.04 12.35 -1.30
N PHE A 10 0.28 13.07 -0.49
CA PHE A 10 -0.99 12.55 0.00
C PHE A 10 -1.95 12.30 -1.18
N GLY A 11 -2.04 13.24 -2.12
CA GLY A 11 -2.83 13.08 -3.33
C GLY A 11 -2.41 11.86 -4.16
N SER A 12 -1.10 11.64 -4.33
CA SER A 12 -0.61 10.49 -5.09
C SER A 12 -0.93 9.14 -4.43
N ILE A 13 -0.82 9.05 -3.09
CA ILE A 13 -1.19 7.83 -2.36
C ILE A 13 -2.69 7.54 -2.49
N ILE A 14 -3.53 8.57 -2.35
CA ILE A 14 -4.98 8.42 -2.47
C ILE A 14 -5.38 8.00 -3.88
N ILE A 15 -4.80 8.60 -4.93
CA ILE A 15 -5.04 8.20 -6.33
C ILE A 15 -4.62 6.74 -6.54
N ALA A 16 -3.42 6.38 -6.08
CA ALA A 16 -2.92 5.01 -6.13
C ALA A 16 -3.85 4.01 -5.46
N TRP A 17 -4.32 4.34 -4.25
CA TRP A 17 -5.25 3.52 -3.49
C TRP A 17 -6.59 3.37 -4.19
N ILE A 18 -7.17 4.44 -4.72
CA ILE A 18 -8.45 4.39 -5.45
C ILE A 18 -8.33 3.47 -6.66
N VAL A 19 -7.28 3.63 -7.46
CA VAL A 19 -7.07 2.82 -8.67
C VAL A 19 -6.86 1.35 -8.32
N LEU A 20 -6.04 1.06 -7.30
CA LEU A 20 -5.81 -0.31 -6.85
C LEU A 20 -7.10 -0.96 -6.32
N SER A 21 -7.86 -0.23 -5.50
CA SER A 21 -9.13 -0.70 -4.92
C SER A 21 -10.17 -0.98 -6.01
N PHE A 22 -10.28 -0.07 -6.98
CA PHE A 22 -11.12 -0.27 -8.15
C PHE A 22 -10.68 -1.49 -8.95
N GLY A 23 -9.38 -1.66 -9.20
CA GLY A 23 -8.86 -2.82 -9.92
C GLY A 23 -9.19 -4.15 -9.24
N ILE A 24 -9.02 -4.25 -7.92
CA ILE A 24 -9.33 -5.46 -7.13
C ILE A 24 -10.84 -5.75 -7.13
N THR A 25 -11.67 -4.71 -7.06
CA THR A 25 -13.13 -4.86 -6.95
C THR A 25 -13.86 -4.77 -8.29
N TYR A 26 -13.12 -4.69 -9.41
CA TYR A 26 -13.64 -4.36 -10.73
C TYR A 26 -14.83 -5.23 -11.17
N SER A 27 -14.72 -6.55 -11.07
CA SER A 27 -15.76 -7.48 -11.50
C SER A 27 -17.07 -7.28 -10.73
N SER A 28 -16.98 -7.12 -9.40
CA SER A 28 -18.13 -6.85 -8.54
C SER A 28 -18.70 -5.45 -8.77
N PHE A 29 -17.84 -4.46 -8.98
CA PHE A 29 -18.25 -3.10 -9.29
C PHE A 29 -19.03 -3.05 -10.61
N VAL A 30 -18.49 -3.61 -11.69
CA VAL A 30 -19.19 -3.65 -12.98
C VAL A 30 -20.51 -4.40 -12.87
N GLY A 31 -20.52 -5.56 -12.19
CA GLY A 31 -21.75 -6.33 -11.98
C GLY A 31 -22.88 -5.51 -11.34
N LEU A 32 -22.56 -4.69 -10.33
CA LEU A 32 -23.53 -3.83 -9.64
C LEU A 32 -24.14 -2.81 -10.60
N PHE A 33 -23.33 -2.20 -11.47
CA PHE A 33 -23.78 -1.19 -12.43
C PHE A 33 -24.53 -1.77 -13.63
N SER A 34 -24.15 -2.95 -14.11
CA SER A 34 -24.83 -3.63 -15.22
C SER A 34 -26.08 -4.41 -14.80
N GLY A 35 -26.34 -4.54 -13.49
CA GLY A 35 -27.44 -5.35 -12.96
C GLY A 35 -27.26 -6.85 -13.18
N THR A 36 -26.03 -7.30 -13.48
CA THR A 36 -25.71 -8.70 -13.78
C THR A 36 -25.13 -9.45 -12.58
N GLY A 37 -24.98 -8.79 -11.43
CA GLY A 37 -24.45 -9.39 -10.19
C GLY A 37 -23.72 -8.37 -9.31
N GLY A 38 -22.75 -8.82 -8.52
CA GLY A 38 -21.91 -7.95 -7.68
C GLY A 38 -22.45 -7.71 -6.26
N SER A 39 -21.57 -7.27 -5.37
CA SER A 39 -21.87 -7.04 -3.96
C SER A 39 -21.24 -5.72 -3.51
N LEU A 40 -22.09 -4.81 -3.02
CA LEU A 40 -21.62 -3.53 -2.47
C LEU A 40 -20.72 -3.77 -1.25
N ASP A 41 -21.08 -4.74 -0.42
CA ASP A 41 -20.29 -5.12 0.75
C ASP A 41 -18.89 -5.60 0.35
N PHE A 42 -18.78 -6.39 -0.74
CA PHE A 42 -17.49 -6.82 -1.25
C PHE A 42 -16.65 -5.65 -1.78
N VAL A 43 -17.26 -4.70 -2.48
CA VAL A 43 -16.57 -3.50 -2.95
C VAL A 43 -16.06 -2.68 -1.76
N LEU A 44 -16.90 -2.41 -0.77
CA LEU A 44 -16.51 -1.65 0.42
C LEU A 44 -15.42 -2.38 1.22
N ALA A 45 -15.56 -3.69 1.42
CA ALA A 45 -14.54 -4.51 2.06
C ALA A 45 -13.21 -4.47 1.30
N GLY A 46 -13.24 -4.51 -0.03
CA GLY A 46 -12.06 -4.38 -0.89
C GLY A 46 -11.33 -3.05 -0.69
N PHE A 47 -12.06 -1.93 -0.63
CA PHE A 47 -11.47 -0.60 -0.35
C PHE A 47 -10.83 -0.52 1.04
N VAL A 48 -11.43 -1.14 2.05
CA VAL A 48 -10.87 -1.19 3.41
C VAL A 48 -9.64 -2.09 3.46
N ALA A 49 -9.69 -3.25 2.80
CA ALA A 49 -8.59 -4.20 2.73
C ALA A 49 -7.38 -3.59 2.01
N THR A 50 -7.59 -2.86 0.91
CA THR A 50 -6.50 -2.15 0.23
C THR A 50 -6.02 -0.94 1.01
N ALA A 51 -6.88 -0.21 1.72
CA ALA A 51 -6.43 0.92 2.55
C ALA A 51 -5.44 0.44 3.60
N THR A 52 -5.76 -0.67 4.28
CA THR A 52 -4.87 -1.27 5.28
C THR A 52 -3.64 -1.93 4.65
N GLY A 53 -3.83 -2.69 3.57
CA GLY A 53 -2.75 -3.45 2.92
C GLY A 53 -1.81 -2.64 2.03
N PHE A 54 -2.20 -1.43 1.59
CA PHE A 54 -1.38 -0.57 0.74
C PHE A 54 -1.01 0.75 1.43
N ILE A 55 -1.98 1.54 1.91
CA ILE A 55 -1.64 2.86 2.49
C ILE A 55 -0.78 2.67 3.74
N ILE A 56 -1.21 1.82 4.68
CA ILE A 56 -0.45 1.62 5.92
C ILE A 56 0.87 0.88 5.63
N HIS A 57 0.91 0.01 4.63
CA HIS A 57 2.14 -0.64 4.16
C HIS A 57 3.20 0.36 3.72
N GLU A 58 2.87 1.25 2.78
CA GLU A 58 3.78 2.28 2.27
C GLU A 58 4.15 3.29 3.37
N MET A 59 3.19 3.66 4.22
CA MET A 59 3.48 4.52 5.37
C MET A 59 4.39 3.84 6.39
N GLY A 60 4.35 2.52 6.51
CA GLY A 60 5.28 1.72 7.32
C GLY A 60 6.71 1.87 6.86
N HIS A 61 6.97 1.63 5.57
CA HIS A 61 8.29 1.84 4.97
C HIS A 61 8.80 3.26 5.21
N LYS A 62 7.96 4.25 4.91
CA LYS A 62 8.28 5.67 5.08
C LYS A 62 8.60 6.02 6.53
N PHE A 63 7.76 5.60 7.47
CA PHE A 63 7.91 5.92 8.88
C PHE A 63 9.19 5.34 9.48
N VAL A 64 9.48 4.07 9.17
CA VAL A 64 10.73 3.43 9.62
C VAL A 64 11.95 4.11 9.00
N ALA A 65 11.92 4.42 7.70
CA ALA A 65 13.00 5.14 7.03
C ALA A 65 13.28 6.51 7.68
N ILE A 66 12.24 7.30 7.95
CA ILE A 66 12.37 8.63 8.58
C ILE A 66 12.96 8.51 9.99
N ARG A 67 12.52 7.52 10.78
CA ARG A 67 13.06 7.29 12.13
C ARG A 67 14.53 6.91 12.13
N ARG A 68 15.01 6.27 11.06
CA ARG A 68 16.41 5.88 10.87
C ARG A 68 17.27 6.98 10.26
N GLY A 69 16.72 8.19 10.07
CA GLY A 69 17.45 9.33 9.53
C GLY A 69 17.53 9.37 8.00
N TYR A 70 16.72 8.58 7.31
CA TYR A 70 16.58 8.66 5.85
C TYR A 70 15.51 9.67 5.45
N VAL A 71 15.63 10.19 4.24
CA VAL A 71 14.58 10.96 3.59
C VAL A 71 13.73 10.00 2.77
N ALA A 72 12.42 10.03 2.97
CA ALA A 72 11.50 9.11 2.30
C ALA A 72 10.30 9.85 1.69
N HIS A 73 10.00 9.56 0.43
CA HIS A 73 8.88 10.16 -0.30
C HIS A 73 8.17 9.12 -1.16
N PHE A 74 6.86 8.99 -0.99
CA PHE A 74 6.03 8.22 -1.91
C PHE A 74 5.93 8.92 -3.26
N ARG A 75 6.14 8.16 -4.33
CA ARG A 75 5.87 8.61 -5.70
C ARG A 75 4.98 7.59 -6.40
N LEU A 76 3.93 8.11 -6.99
CA LEU A 76 3.03 7.34 -7.83
C LEU A 76 3.71 7.04 -9.16
N TRP A 77 3.48 5.84 -9.67
CA TRP A 77 3.99 5.41 -10.96
C TRP A 77 2.84 5.38 -11.97
N THR A 78 2.72 6.43 -12.78
CA THR A 78 1.57 6.60 -13.70
C THR A 78 1.43 5.45 -14.68
N TRP A 79 2.54 4.96 -15.24
CA TRP A 79 2.52 3.80 -16.13
C TRP A 79 2.09 2.53 -15.41
N GLY A 80 2.50 2.36 -14.15
CA GLY A 80 2.06 1.27 -13.30
C GLY A 80 0.56 1.31 -13.03
N LEU A 81 -0.02 2.50 -12.78
CA LEU A 81 -1.48 2.65 -12.65
C LEU A 81 -2.23 2.33 -13.93
N LEU A 82 -1.73 2.79 -15.08
CA LEU A 82 -2.32 2.45 -16.38
C LEU A 82 -2.27 0.94 -16.61
N LEU A 83 -1.17 0.28 -16.24
CA LEU A 83 -1.04 -1.17 -16.32
C LEU A 83 -2.00 -1.90 -15.36
N THR A 84 -2.17 -1.39 -14.14
CA THR A 84 -3.16 -1.88 -13.17
C THR A 84 -4.57 -1.82 -13.74
N LEU A 85 -4.97 -0.69 -14.33
CA LEU A 85 -6.27 -0.55 -14.97
C LEU A 85 -6.41 -1.43 -16.21
N PHE A 86 -5.39 -1.46 -17.06
CA PHE A 86 -5.40 -2.26 -18.29
C PHE A 86 -5.55 -3.74 -17.99
N THR A 87 -4.83 -4.26 -17.00
CA THR A 87 -4.93 -5.67 -16.59
C THR A 87 -6.27 -5.98 -15.94
N ALA A 88 -6.75 -5.12 -15.04
CA ALA A 88 -8.06 -5.27 -14.41
C ALA A 88 -9.19 -5.33 -15.46
N VAL A 89 -9.28 -4.31 -16.31
CA VAL A 89 -10.34 -4.17 -17.31
C VAL A 89 -10.19 -5.21 -18.41
N GLY A 90 -8.98 -5.39 -18.94
CA GLY A 90 -8.69 -6.30 -20.05
C GLY A 90 -8.95 -7.77 -19.72
N THR A 91 -8.91 -8.15 -18.45
CA THR A 91 -9.17 -9.53 -17.99
C THR A 91 -10.54 -9.71 -17.33
N GLY A 92 -11.37 -8.65 -17.33
CA GLY A 92 -12.67 -8.67 -16.65
C GLY A 92 -12.58 -8.78 -15.12
N GLY A 93 -11.44 -8.40 -14.53
CA GLY A 93 -11.16 -8.51 -13.09
C GLY A 93 -10.58 -9.86 -12.66
N SER A 94 -10.21 -10.73 -13.60
CA SER A 94 -9.63 -12.05 -13.29
C SER A 94 -8.15 -11.97 -12.93
N PHE A 95 -7.44 -10.95 -13.42
CA PHE A 95 -6.04 -10.73 -13.15
C PHE A 95 -5.77 -9.23 -12.95
N LEU A 96 -4.93 -8.92 -11.96
CA LEU A 96 -4.56 -7.56 -11.61
C LEU A 96 -3.06 -7.47 -11.39
N PHE A 97 -2.40 -6.58 -12.14
CA PHE A 97 -1.02 -6.21 -11.85
C PHE A 97 -0.99 -4.88 -11.09
N GLY A 98 -0.93 -4.95 -9.77
CA GLY A 98 -0.89 -3.78 -8.89
C GLY A 98 0.50 -3.17 -8.79
N ALA A 99 0.76 -2.09 -9.52
CA ALA A 99 2.02 -1.34 -9.42
C ALA A 99 1.76 0.16 -9.23
N PRO A 100 1.13 0.57 -8.12
CA PRO A 100 0.65 1.93 -7.96
C PRO A 100 1.75 2.98 -7.75
N GLY A 101 2.89 2.59 -7.19
CA GLY A 101 3.97 3.48 -6.81
C GLY A 101 4.92 2.82 -5.83
N ALA A 102 5.87 3.58 -5.31
CA ALA A 102 6.81 3.14 -4.29
C ALA A 102 7.25 4.30 -3.41
N VAL A 103 7.66 3.98 -2.18
CA VAL A 103 8.41 4.93 -1.32
C VAL A 103 9.88 4.94 -1.73
N TYR A 104 10.33 6.10 -2.22
CA TYR A 104 11.72 6.35 -2.55
C TYR A 104 12.46 6.76 -1.29
N ILE A 105 13.53 6.03 -0.96
CA ILE A 105 14.32 6.23 0.26
C ILE A 105 15.73 6.65 -0.16
N ALA A 106 16.22 7.75 0.41
CA ALA A 106 17.57 8.25 0.19
C ALA A 106 18.23 8.63 1.53
N PRO A 107 19.53 8.37 1.72
CA PRO A 107 20.24 8.78 2.94
C PRO A 107 20.25 10.30 3.05
N ALA A 108 19.90 10.86 4.22
CA ALA A 108 19.81 12.31 4.40
C ALA A 108 21.15 13.04 4.18
N ALA A 109 22.27 12.37 4.46
CA ALA A 109 23.62 12.88 4.20
C ALA A 109 23.91 13.10 2.70
N ALA A 110 23.21 12.40 1.79
CA ALA A 110 23.34 12.59 0.35
C ALA A 110 22.46 13.74 -0.20
N VAL A 111 21.54 14.27 0.61
CA VAL A 111 20.61 15.35 0.23
C VAL A 111 21.13 16.73 0.64
N GLY A 112 22.11 16.79 1.55
CA GLY A 112 22.89 17.99 1.86
C GLY A 112 24.08 18.14 0.90
N TYR A 113 24.39 19.39 0.53
CA TYR A 113 25.52 19.87 -0.30
C TYR A 113 26.70 18.88 -0.43
N GLY A 114 27.14 18.64 -1.66
CA GLY A 114 28.10 17.60 -2.05
C GLY A 114 29.28 17.38 -1.10
N TYR A 115 29.81 16.15 -1.15
CA TYR A 115 30.80 15.53 -0.25
C TYR A 115 30.16 15.10 1.09
N SER A 116 29.95 13.81 1.37
CA SER A 116 31.00 12.79 1.45
C SER A 116 30.42 11.37 1.36
N TRP A 117 31.04 10.52 0.54
CA TRP A 117 30.87 9.05 0.54
C TRP A 117 31.27 8.38 1.87
N SER A 118 31.70 9.15 2.89
CA SER A 118 32.18 8.65 4.18
C SER A 118 31.16 8.65 5.31
N TYR A 119 29.89 9.02 5.08
CA TYR A 119 28.78 8.74 6.01
C TYR A 119 27.97 7.53 5.53
N ARG A 120 28.69 6.49 5.11
CA ARG A 120 28.13 5.17 4.86
C ARG A 120 28.02 4.51 6.23
N SER A 121 26.82 4.35 6.78
CA SER A 121 26.71 3.60 8.03
C SER A 121 27.22 2.19 7.78
N THR A 122 28.02 1.65 8.69
CA THR A 122 28.56 0.28 8.56
C THR A 122 27.44 -0.77 8.54
N ASP A 123 26.22 -0.35 8.90
CA ASP A 123 24.99 -1.13 9.00
C ASP A 123 23.92 -0.77 7.94
N GLU A 124 24.26 -0.11 6.82
CA GLU A 124 23.28 0.27 5.77
C GLU A 124 22.44 -0.91 5.28
N GLU A 125 23.04 -2.09 5.15
CA GLU A 125 22.34 -3.31 4.74
C GLU A 125 21.30 -3.72 5.78
N HIS A 126 21.64 -3.64 7.06
CA HIS A 126 20.73 -3.93 8.15
C HIS A 126 19.58 -2.91 8.20
N GLU A 127 19.87 -1.62 8.02
CA GLU A 127 18.85 -0.58 7.96
C GLU A 127 17.92 -0.77 6.75
N ASN A 128 18.46 -1.08 5.57
CA ASN A 128 17.66 -1.40 4.38
C ASN A 128 16.79 -2.64 4.60
N MET A 129 17.31 -3.66 5.29
CA MET A 129 16.55 -4.85 5.65
C MET A 129 15.39 -4.52 6.59
N VAL A 130 15.63 -3.70 7.63
CA VAL A 130 14.59 -3.28 8.57
C VAL A 130 13.53 -2.42 7.87
N ILE A 131 13.95 -1.48 7.01
CA ILE A 131 13.03 -0.60 6.27
C ILE A 131 12.20 -1.42 5.28
N SER A 132 12.81 -2.36 4.53
CA SER A 132 12.09 -3.22 3.58
C SER A 132 11.18 -4.26 4.26
N ALA A 133 11.47 -4.65 5.51
CA ALA A 133 10.59 -5.53 6.28
C ALA A 133 9.39 -4.80 6.90
N ALA A 134 9.46 -3.47 7.06
CA ALA A 134 8.45 -2.69 7.78
C ALA A 134 7.05 -2.79 7.16
N GLY A 135 6.90 -2.54 5.86
CA GLY A 135 5.62 -2.64 5.15
C GLY A 135 5.02 -4.06 5.21
N PRO A 136 5.76 -5.11 4.81
CA PRO A 136 5.30 -6.50 4.94
C PRO A 136 4.94 -6.90 6.37
N GLY A 137 5.72 -6.46 7.36
CA GLY A 137 5.47 -6.72 8.77
C GLY A 137 4.16 -6.12 9.27
N ILE A 138 3.82 -4.89 8.84
CA ILE A 138 2.53 -4.27 9.14
C ILE A 138 1.39 -5.07 8.50
N ASN A 139 1.52 -5.48 7.24
CA ASN A 139 0.49 -6.28 6.58
C ASN A 139 0.28 -7.62 7.28
N LEU A 140 1.36 -8.27 7.73
CA LEU A 140 1.26 -9.50 8.51
C LEU A 140 0.52 -9.28 9.83
N ALA A 141 0.80 -8.17 10.54
CA ALA A 141 0.09 -7.83 11.78
C ALA A 141 -1.41 -7.62 11.54
N PHE A 142 -1.80 -6.89 10.48
CA PHE A 142 -3.20 -6.74 10.11
C PHE A 142 -3.84 -8.05 9.68
N ALA A 143 -3.14 -8.89 8.92
CA ALA A 143 -3.64 -10.20 8.51
C ALA A 143 -3.94 -11.10 9.72
N LEU A 144 -3.05 -11.15 10.71
CA LEU A 144 -3.27 -11.88 11.95
C LEU A 144 -4.42 -11.29 12.77
N GLY A 145 -4.54 -9.96 12.83
CA GLY A 145 -5.64 -9.27 13.49
C GLY A 145 -7.01 -9.58 12.86
N PHE A 146 -7.10 -9.53 11.52
CA PHE A 146 -8.31 -9.87 10.79
C PHE A 146 -8.64 -11.36 10.87
N LEU A 147 -7.64 -12.24 10.87
CA LEU A 147 -7.85 -13.66 11.10
C LEU A 147 -8.43 -13.91 12.51
N GLY A 148 -7.86 -13.26 13.53
CA GLY A 148 -8.39 -13.33 14.89
C GLY A 148 -9.83 -12.83 14.98
N LEU A 149 -10.14 -11.69 14.34
CA LEU A 149 -11.49 -11.15 14.26
C LEU A 149 -12.46 -12.11 13.57
N LEU A 150 -12.05 -12.69 12.43
CA LEU A 150 -12.84 -13.66 11.69
C LEU A 150 -13.16 -14.89 12.54
N LEU A 151 -12.19 -15.40 13.30
CA LEU A 151 -12.41 -16.54 14.20
C LEU A 151 -13.39 -16.18 15.31
N VAL A 152 -13.27 -15.00 15.93
CA VAL A 152 -14.19 -14.56 16.99
C VAL A 152 -15.62 -14.40 16.47
N VAL A 153 -15.79 -13.71 15.33
CA VAL A 153 -17.12 -13.48 14.73
C VAL A 153 -17.72 -14.78 14.18
N GLY A 154 -16.91 -15.60 13.51
CA GLY A 154 -17.34 -16.88 12.93
C GLY A 154 -17.74 -17.90 13.98
N LEU A 155 -17.00 -17.99 15.10
CA LEU A 155 -17.38 -18.82 16.24
C LEU A 155 -18.67 -18.28 16.90
N GLY A 156 -18.82 -16.97 17.04
CA GLY A 156 -20.02 -16.35 17.61
C GLY A 156 -21.28 -16.56 16.75
N ALA A 157 -21.16 -16.55 15.42
CA ALA A 157 -22.27 -16.81 14.51
C ALA A 157 -22.76 -18.26 14.57
N GLY A 158 -21.87 -19.23 14.82
CA GLY A 158 -22.22 -20.64 15.02
C GLY A 158 -22.83 -20.97 16.39
N PHE A 159 -22.71 -20.08 17.38
CA PHE A 159 -23.34 -20.25 18.70
C PHE A 159 -24.80 -19.75 18.75
N LEU A 160 -25.24 -18.99 17.75
CA LEU A 160 -26.59 -18.41 17.66
C LEU A 160 -27.48 -19.08 16.59
N SER A 161 -26.96 -20.10 15.88
CA SER A 161 -27.67 -20.89 14.86
C SER A 161 -28.13 -22.24 15.39
#